data_AF-A0A402AYZ4-F1
#
_entry.id   AF-A0A402AYZ4-F1
#
_cell.length_a   1.000
_cell.length_b   1.000
_cell.length_c   1.000
_cell.angle_alpha   90.00
_cell.angle_beta   90.00
_cell.angle_gamma   90.00
#
_symmetry.space_group_name_H-M   'P 1'
#
loop_
_entity.id
_entity.type
_entity.pdbx_description
1 polymer ?
#
loop_
_entity_poly.entity_id
_entity_poly.type
_entity_poly.pdbx_seq_one_letter_code
_entity_poly.pdbx_strand_id
1 'polypeptide(L)'
;MSDNFEKRPPVTTTDAGIPATSDEYSLSVGPNGPLVLQDHYVIQKMAQFNRERVPERVVHAKGSGAFGYFEVTAMSHNGPARPSLTRSASVHLCWHASLPWPVN
;
A
#
# COMPACT_ATOMS: atom_id res chain seq x y z
N MET A 1 -23.65 31.69 -6.03
CA MET A 1 -23.56 30.45 -5.25
C MET A 1 -22.10 30.02 -5.24
N SER A 2 -21.36 30.34 -4.18
CA SER A 2 -20.01 29.83 -3.94
C SER A 2 -20.13 28.60 -3.05
N ASP A 3 -19.90 27.43 -3.62
CA ASP A 3 -19.95 26.15 -2.90
C ASP A 3 -18.75 26.06 -1.96
N ASN A 4 -18.99 26.44 -0.71
CA ASN A 4 -18.08 26.20 0.41
C ASN A 4 -18.04 24.70 0.72
N PHE A 5 -17.27 23.93 -0.06
CA PHE A 5 -16.74 22.62 0.36
C PHE A 5 -15.59 22.86 1.35
N GLU A 6 -15.92 23.48 2.48
CA GLU A 6 -14.99 23.70 3.57
C GLU A 6 -14.62 22.33 4.15
N LYS A 7 -13.42 21.87 3.75
CA LYS A 7 -12.58 20.77 4.22
C LYS A 7 -13.10 20.07 5.47
N ARG A 8 -14.13 19.22 5.32
CA ARG A 8 -14.55 18.29 6.38
C ARG A 8 -13.33 17.45 6.77
N PRO A 9 -13.00 17.31 8.07
CA PRO A 9 -11.95 16.41 8.48
C PRO A 9 -12.27 15.01 7.92
N PRO A 10 -11.26 14.25 7.45
CA PRO A 10 -11.51 12.92 6.91
C PRO A 10 -12.21 12.10 7.99
N VAL A 11 -13.44 11.68 7.70
CA VAL A 11 -14.26 10.88 8.60
C VAL A 11 -13.81 9.44 8.44
N THR A 12 -13.38 8.81 9.52
CA THR A 12 -13.12 7.36 9.53
C THR A 12 -14.43 6.64 9.35
N THR A 13 -14.49 5.67 8.44
CA THR A 13 -15.69 4.92 8.11
C THR A 13 -15.48 3.42 8.28
N THR A 14 -16.56 2.72 8.57
CA THR A 14 -16.66 1.25 8.43
C THR A 14 -16.55 0.82 6.96
N ASP A 15 -16.45 -0.49 6.69
CA ASP A 15 -16.39 -1.01 5.31
C ASP A 15 -17.70 -0.75 4.54
N ALA A 16 -18.80 -0.57 5.26
CA ALA A 16 -20.11 -0.20 4.70
C ALA A 16 -20.24 1.31 4.44
N GLY A 17 -19.20 2.11 4.70
CA GLY A 17 -19.22 3.56 4.53
C GLY A 17 -19.95 4.33 5.64
N ILE A 18 -20.35 3.65 6.72
CA ILE A 18 -20.97 4.30 7.89
C ILE A 18 -19.87 5.03 8.68
N PRO A 19 -20.06 6.31 9.06
CA PRO A 19 -19.13 7.02 9.93
C PRO A 19 -18.87 6.27 11.24
N ALA A 20 -17.60 6.03 11.56
CA ALA A 20 -17.19 5.44 12.83
C ALA A 20 -17.39 6.45 13.96
N THR A 21 -17.95 6.01 15.08
CA THR A 21 -18.15 6.88 16.26
C THR A 21 -16.83 7.26 16.92
N SER A 22 -15.86 6.33 16.99
CA SER A 22 -14.53 6.56 17.56
C SER A 22 -13.54 5.51 17.03
N ASP A 23 -12.29 5.92 16.74
CA ASP A 23 -11.22 4.97 16.34
C ASP A 23 -10.30 4.55 17.50
N GLU A 24 -10.29 5.35 18.58
CA GLU A 24 -9.40 5.18 19.73
C GLU A 24 -10.03 4.34 20.84
N TYR A 25 -11.36 4.35 20.96
CA TYR A 25 -12.09 3.71 22.05
C TYR A 25 -13.11 2.69 21.54
N SER A 26 -13.12 1.52 22.18
CA SER A 26 -14.13 0.48 21.98
C SER A 26 -15.38 0.75 22.82
N LEU A 27 -16.53 0.23 22.39
CA LEU A 27 -17.79 0.34 23.12
C LEU A 27 -17.83 -0.63 24.32
N SER A 28 -17.89 -0.06 25.52
CA SER A 28 -17.92 -0.78 26.78
C SER A 28 -19.13 -0.40 27.65
N VAL A 29 -19.49 -1.26 28.61
CA VAL A 29 -20.50 -0.93 29.63
C VAL A 29 -19.87 -0.07 30.73
N GLY A 30 -19.67 1.22 30.44
CA GLY A 30 -18.98 2.18 31.30
C GLY A 30 -17.45 2.18 31.10
N PRO A 31 -16.72 3.11 31.74
CA PRO A 31 -15.30 3.37 31.42
C PRO A 31 -14.35 2.17 31.60
N ASN A 32 -14.65 1.25 32.53
CA ASN A 32 -13.86 0.04 32.80
C ASN A 32 -14.73 -1.23 32.71
N GLY A 33 -15.85 -1.17 31.99
CA GLY A 33 -16.73 -2.32 31.80
C GLY A 33 -16.26 -3.28 30.71
N PRO A 34 -16.87 -4.46 30.60
CA PRO A 34 -16.59 -5.38 29.49
C PRO A 34 -16.97 -4.74 28.14
N LEU A 35 -16.24 -5.15 27.10
CA LEU A 35 -16.56 -4.81 25.71
C LEU A 35 -17.83 -5.53 25.27
N VAL A 36 -18.65 -4.83 24.49
CA VAL A 36 -19.92 -5.40 24.03
C VAL A 36 -19.84 -5.86 22.58
N LEU A 37 -20.43 -7.02 22.29
CA LEU A 37 -20.36 -7.66 20.98
C LEU A 37 -21.06 -6.86 19.87
N GLN A 38 -21.96 -5.93 20.20
CA GLN A 38 -22.58 -5.04 19.21
C GLN A 38 -21.61 -4.04 18.58
N ASP A 39 -20.39 -3.90 19.12
CA ASP A 39 -19.35 -3.06 18.52
C ASP A 39 -18.80 -3.71 17.23
N HIS A 40 -19.56 -3.53 16.16
CA HIS A 40 -19.20 -4.05 14.84
C HIS A 40 -17.93 -3.40 14.30
N TYR A 41 -17.62 -2.15 14.68
CA TYR A 41 -16.47 -1.42 14.15
C TYR A 41 -15.15 -2.04 14.64
N VAL A 42 -15.05 -2.32 15.94
CA VAL A 42 -13.87 -2.98 16.53
C VAL A 42 -13.70 -4.40 15.98
N ILE A 43 -14.79 -5.16 15.89
CA ILE A 43 -14.76 -6.54 15.37
C ILE A 43 -14.27 -6.56 13.92
N GLN A 44 -14.77 -5.65 13.09
CA GLN A 44 -14.39 -5.52 11.69
C GLN A 44 -12.90 -5.17 11.55
N LYS A 45 -12.40 -4.19 12.30
CA LYS A 45 -10.98 -3.76 12.28
C LYS A 45 -10.05 -4.91 12.66
N MET A 46 -10.38 -5.69 13.69
CA MET A 46 -9.60 -6.87 14.10
C MET A 46 -9.70 -8.02 13.10
N ALA A 47 -10.88 -8.25 12.54
CA ALA A 47 -11.09 -9.28 11.52
C ALA A 47 -10.28 -9.02 10.25
N GLN A 48 -10.15 -7.75 9.86
CA GLN A 48 -9.33 -7.33 8.73
C GLN A 48 -7.84 -7.50 9.04
N PHE A 49 -7.39 -7.00 10.19
CA PHE A 49 -5.99 -7.13 10.63
C PHE A 49 -5.51 -8.59 10.64
N ASN A 50 -6.33 -9.49 11.19
CA ASN A 50 -6.02 -10.92 11.25
C ASN A 50 -5.87 -11.58 9.85
N ARG A 51 -6.36 -10.94 8.78
CA ARG A 51 -6.35 -11.44 7.41
C ARG A 51 -5.44 -10.66 6.47
N GLU A 52 -4.60 -9.76 6.99
CA GLU A 52 -3.65 -9.00 6.16
C GLU A 52 -2.54 -9.88 5.59
N ARG A 53 -2.22 -10.99 6.26
CA ARG A 53 -1.18 -11.91 5.80
C ARG A 53 -1.71 -12.79 4.67
N VAL A 54 -1.20 -12.53 3.47
CA VAL A 54 -1.28 -13.44 2.32
C VAL A 54 0.00 -14.28 2.27
N PRO A 55 -0.06 -15.57 1.87
CA PRO A 55 1.14 -16.41 1.74
C PRO A 55 2.21 -15.74 0.87
N GLU A 56 3.47 -15.82 1.31
CA GLU A 56 4.59 -15.27 0.56
C GLU A 56 4.89 -16.07 -0.72
N ARG A 57 5.60 -15.45 -1.67
CA ARG A 57 6.11 -16.16 -2.85
C ARG A 57 7.18 -17.17 -2.41
N VAL A 58 7.11 -18.40 -2.93
CA VAL A 58 8.04 -19.52 -2.61
C VAL A 58 9.52 -19.16 -2.85
N VAL A 59 9.79 -18.28 -3.82
CA VAL A 59 11.12 -17.71 -4.10
C VAL A 59 11.00 -16.22 -4.37
N HIS A 60 12.07 -15.45 -4.12
CA HIS A 60 12.08 -13.97 -4.20
C HIS A 60 10.99 -13.31 -3.33
N ALA A 61 10.79 -13.82 -2.12
CA ALA A 61 9.80 -13.30 -1.17
C ALA A 61 10.03 -11.82 -0.80
N LYS A 62 11.30 -11.38 -0.81
CA LYS A 62 11.68 -9.97 -0.58
C LYS A 62 11.96 -9.28 -1.90
N GLY A 63 11.18 -8.25 -2.21
CA GLY A 63 11.38 -7.37 -3.36
C GLY A 63 10.63 -6.06 -3.19
N SER A 64 11.08 -5.02 -3.89
CA SER A 64 10.41 -3.72 -4.00
C SER A 64 10.18 -3.41 -5.47
N GLY A 65 9.05 -2.81 -5.82
CA GLY A 65 8.71 -2.42 -7.19
C GLY A 65 8.65 -0.91 -7.38
N ALA A 66 8.96 -0.43 -8.58
CA ALA A 66 8.73 0.93 -9.02
C ALA A 66 8.09 0.91 -10.42
N PHE A 67 7.15 1.82 -10.68
CA PHE A 67 6.61 2.01 -12.01
C PHE A 67 7.60 2.79 -12.89
N GLY A 68 7.68 2.42 -14.16
CA GLY A 68 8.52 3.10 -15.15
C GLY A 68 8.03 2.81 -16.55
N TYR A 69 8.56 3.53 -17.53
CA TYR A 69 8.33 3.28 -18.94
C TYR A 69 9.66 2.92 -19.63
N PHE A 70 9.56 2.15 -20.69
CA PHE A 70 10.67 1.61 -21.47
C PHE A 70 10.57 2.26 -22.87
N GLU A 71 11.59 3.02 -23.31
CA GLU A 71 11.66 3.69 -24.63
C GLU A 71 12.94 3.39 -25.48
N VAL A 72 12.80 2.75 -26.66
CA VAL A 72 13.94 2.41 -27.55
C VAL A 72 14.36 3.70 -28.20
N THR A 73 15.63 4.01 -27.97
CA THR A 73 16.38 5.08 -28.62
C THR A 73 17.04 4.64 -29.94
N ALA A 74 17.45 3.38 -30.12
CA ALA A 74 18.04 2.89 -31.38
C ALA A 74 17.71 1.42 -31.74
N MET A 75 17.53 1.13 -33.04
CA MET A 75 17.46 -0.23 -33.57
C MET A 75 18.85 -0.69 -34.02
N SER A 76 19.25 -1.90 -33.63
CA SER A 76 20.45 -2.56 -34.19
C SER A 76 20.17 -2.89 -35.66
N HIS A 77 20.96 -2.29 -36.56
CA HIS A 77 21.04 -2.67 -37.96
C HIS A 77 21.69 -4.07 -38.05
N ASN A 78 20.87 -5.13 -38.11
CA ASN A 78 21.12 -6.46 -38.72
C ASN A 78 20.21 -7.53 -38.08
N GLY A 79 19.15 -7.97 -38.79
CA GLY A 79 18.33 -9.14 -38.40
C GLY A 79 17.11 -8.86 -37.49
N PRO A 80 16.13 -9.78 -37.38
CA PRO A 80 14.72 -9.41 -37.25
C PRO A 80 14.32 -8.89 -35.86
N ALA A 81 13.60 -7.76 -35.83
CA ALA A 81 12.96 -7.22 -34.62
C ALA A 81 11.48 -7.65 -34.54
N ARG A 82 11.16 -8.58 -33.63
CA ARG A 82 9.82 -8.99 -33.18
C ARG A 82 10.01 -9.55 -31.75
N PRO A 83 9.32 -9.08 -30.67
CA PRO A 83 7.89 -8.80 -30.55
C PRO A 83 7.58 -7.34 -30.16
N SER A 84 6.32 -6.94 -30.34
CA SER A 84 5.82 -5.56 -30.41
C SER A 84 5.83 -4.72 -29.11
N LEU A 85 6.77 -4.96 -28.18
CA LEU A 85 7.03 -4.06 -27.04
C LEU A 85 8.53 -3.89 -26.74
N THR A 86 9.43 -4.25 -27.67
CA THR A 86 10.86 -3.97 -27.49
C THR A 86 11.18 -2.55 -27.95
N ARG A 87 10.77 -1.64 -27.08
CA ARG A 87 11.09 -0.23 -26.88
C ARG A 87 12.25 0.10 -25.85
N SER A 88 13.52 -0.42 -25.84
CA SER A 88 14.73 -0.22 -24.94
C SER A 88 14.67 0.66 -23.65
N ALA A 89 15.45 0.35 -22.60
CA ALA A 89 15.60 1.22 -21.42
C ALA A 89 17.04 1.50 -21.08
N SER A 90 17.29 2.77 -20.76
CA SER A 90 18.32 3.20 -19.83
C SER A 90 17.66 3.40 -18.46
N VAL A 91 17.84 2.45 -17.54
CA VAL A 91 17.53 2.66 -16.13
C VAL A 91 18.78 3.23 -15.46
N HIS A 92 18.81 4.55 -15.26
CA HIS A 92 19.79 5.18 -14.38
C HIS A 92 19.35 4.98 -12.91
N LEU A 93 19.64 3.82 -12.35
CA LEU A 93 19.59 3.60 -10.89
C LEU A 93 20.90 4.13 -10.31
N CYS A 94 20.91 5.39 -9.88
CA CYS A 94 21.96 5.91 -9.01
C CYS A 94 21.67 5.41 -7.59
N TRP A 95 22.12 4.20 -7.28
CA TRP A 95 22.09 3.63 -5.94
C TRP A 95 23.30 4.18 -5.17
N HIS A 96 23.09 5.20 -4.34
CA HIS A 96 24.13 5.68 -3.43
C HIS A 96 24.24 4.72 -2.24
N ALA A 97 24.91 3.58 -2.45
CA ALA A 97 25.31 2.69 -1.38
C ALA A 97 26.66 3.15 -0.81
N SER A 98 26.60 4.03 0.19
CA SER A 98 27.71 4.20 1.13
C SER A 98 27.55 3.18 2.26
N LEU A 99 28.08 1.97 2.04
CA LEU A 99 28.57 1.13 3.15
C LEU A 99 30.09 1.32 3.20
N PRO A 100 30.64 1.45 4.41
CA PRO A 100 31.45 0.31 4.86
C PRO A 100 31.10 -0.07 6.31
N TRP A 101 30.80 -1.36 6.49
CA TRP A 101 31.05 -2.01 7.77
C TRP A 101 32.57 -2.04 8.03
N PRO A 102 32.99 -1.93 9.30
CA PRO A 102 33.99 -2.86 9.77
C PRO A 102 33.54 -3.60 11.04
N VAL A 103 33.90 -4.86 11.00
CA VAL A 103 34.04 -5.85 12.06
C VAL A 103 34.61 -5.25 13.36
N ASN A 104 33.89 -5.42 14.48
CA ASN A 104 34.38 -5.97 15.75
C ASN A 104 33.18 -6.40 16.61
#